data_AF-A0A839NZQ2-F1
#
_entry.id   AF-A0A839NZQ2-F1
#
_cell.length_a   1.000
_cell.length_b   1.000
_cell.length_c   1.000
_cell.angle_alpha   90.00
_cell.angle_beta   90.00
_cell.angle_gamma   90.00
#
_symmetry.space_group_name_H-M   'P 1'
#
loop_
_entity.id
_entity.type
_entity.pdbx_description
1 polymer ?
#
loop_
_entity_poly.entity_id
_entity_poly.type
_entity_poly.pdbx_seq_one_letter_code
_entity_poly.pdbx_strand_id
1 'polypeptide(L)'
;MSVATCLLVAGTVLALASPARLEKGIVPSGPAKGAVERWFTAGSGPICSDARGAQGPCDLGRALAFRTFYDAGGTNALVFALYSRAVGNSVTRAVAQFRRAGQDWTVVRPVTGVYGEGPDSLSFEGGRATFTMNALMPGDALCCLTGKQRYTLDLATGAVTAGPKTASQVSPSSGKRSFAPRPEGYEGATYTHNGSEVLVDERAGIIRYQVPKASIRIAVSKGTVLFRGTFAASGEVTGTAYVFKAGCEPAPYAVSGRSDGSTIILKGIAPRRDPNSCAVTGTTASGAHTILRFDEHPGDF
;
A
#
# COMPACT_ATOMS: atom_id res chain seq x y z
N MET A 1 65.38 4.74 15.11
CA MET A 1 64.10 4.32 15.71
C MET A 1 62.99 5.07 15.02
N SER A 2 62.35 4.47 14.00
CA SER A 2 61.17 5.05 13.34
C SER A 2 59.93 4.38 13.92
N VAL A 3 59.03 5.18 14.47
CA VAL A 3 57.72 4.74 14.96
C VAL A 3 56.72 4.89 13.81
N ALA A 4 56.19 3.77 13.32
CA ALA A 4 55.10 3.76 12.35
C ALA A 4 53.76 3.87 13.10
N THR A 5 53.05 4.98 12.89
CA THR A 5 51.71 5.22 13.44
C THR A 5 50.68 4.51 12.55
N CYS A 6 50.01 3.49 13.10
CA CYS A 6 48.94 2.76 12.44
C CYS A 6 47.60 3.49 12.71
N LEU A 7 47.01 4.08 11.67
CA LEU A 7 45.68 4.70 11.72
C LEU A 7 44.61 3.61 11.60
N LEU A 8 43.91 3.34 12.70
CA LEU A 8 42.68 2.52 12.73
C LEU A 8 41.53 3.35 12.14
N VAL A 9 41.07 2.97 10.94
CA VAL A 9 39.82 3.48 10.37
C VAL A 9 38.66 2.73 11.03
N ALA A 10 37.96 3.39 11.94
CA ALA A 10 36.70 2.90 12.50
C ALA A 10 35.61 2.99 11.42
N GLY A 11 35.34 1.87 10.75
CA GLY A 11 34.23 1.76 9.80
C GLY A 11 32.89 1.90 10.50
N THR A 12 32.18 2.99 10.26
CA THR A 12 30.81 3.20 10.72
C THR A 12 29.89 2.27 9.94
N VAL A 13 29.43 1.20 10.56
CA VAL A 13 28.39 0.34 9.99
C VAL A 13 27.06 1.11 10.07
N LEU A 14 26.70 1.77 8.96
CA LEU A 14 25.33 2.25 8.74
C LEU A 14 24.43 1.02 8.61
N ALA A 15 23.75 0.67 9.70
CA ALA A 15 22.64 -0.26 9.66
C ALA A 15 21.53 0.34 8.80
N LEU A 16 21.47 -0.07 7.52
CA LEU A 16 20.37 0.23 6.63
C LEU A 16 19.10 -0.41 7.22
N ALA A 17 18.20 0.41 7.76
CA ALA A 17 16.89 -0.02 8.17
C ALA A 17 16.12 -0.52 6.94
N SER A 18 15.94 -1.84 6.83
CA SER A 18 15.08 -2.47 5.83
C SER A 18 13.66 -1.87 5.89
N PRO A 19 13.06 -1.43 4.78
CA PRO A 19 11.68 -0.95 4.80
C PRO A 19 10.75 -2.14 5.07
N ALA A 20 9.91 -1.97 6.09
CA ALA A 20 8.99 -2.96 6.61
C ALA A 20 8.20 -3.67 5.50
N ARG A 21 8.34 -4.99 5.47
CA ARG A 21 7.43 -5.92 4.81
C ARG A 21 6.00 -5.61 5.29
N LEU A 22 5.01 -5.56 4.40
CA LEU A 22 3.58 -5.53 4.77
C LEU A 22 3.22 -6.95 5.26
N GLU A 23 3.74 -7.33 6.42
CA GLU A 23 3.33 -8.56 7.09
C GLU A 23 2.01 -8.30 7.80
N LYS A 24 1.17 -9.34 7.83
CA LYS A 24 0.01 -9.40 8.72
C LYS A 24 0.47 -8.96 10.12
N GLY A 25 -0.27 -8.02 10.71
CA GLY A 25 0.02 -7.48 12.03
C GLY A 25 1.14 -6.45 12.11
N ILE A 26 1.71 -6.00 10.99
CA ILE A 26 2.67 -4.89 10.99
C ILE A 26 1.97 -3.58 10.69
N VAL A 27 2.11 -2.64 11.63
CA VAL A 27 1.80 -1.25 11.41
C VAL A 27 2.94 -0.61 10.60
N PRO A 28 2.65 0.10 9.48
CA PRO A 28 3.64 0.80 8.69
C PRO A 28 4.53 1.72 9.54
N SER A 29 5.82 1.76 9.20
CA SER A 29 6.76 2.73 9.77
C SER A 29 6.27 4.16 9.54
N GLY A 30 6.36 4.98 10.57
CA GLY A 30 5.96 6.38 10.53
C GLY A 30 5.86 6.95 11.95
N PRO A 31 5.76 8.27 12.10
CA PRO A 31 5.79 8.92 13.41
C PRO A 31 4.62 8.50 14.31
N ALA A 32 3.48 8.08 13.73
CA ALA A 32 2.33 7.59 14.49
C ALA A 32 2.36 6.08 14.80
N LYS A 33 3.37 5.31 14.32
CA LYS A 33 3.38 3.84 14.41
C LYS A 33 3.02 3.31 15.81
N GLY A 34 3.76 3.73 16.83
CA GLY A 34 3.54 3.26 18.20
C GLY A 34 2.17 3.66 18.77
N ALA A 35 1.63 4.80 18.34
CA ALA A 35 0.28 5.21 18.72
C ALA A 35 -0.79 4.34 18.06
N VAL A 36 -0.60 3.95 16.79
CA VAL A 36 -1.50 3.06 16.06
C VAL A 36 -1.47 1.65 16.65
N GLU A 37 -0.30 1.12 17.00
CA GLU A 37 -0.17 -0.18 17.66
C GLU A 37 -0.89 -0.19 19.01
N ARG A 38 -0.70 0.86 19.82
CA ARG A 38 -1.41 1.01 21.10
C ARG A 38 -2.91 1.16 20.90
N TRP A 39 -3.35 1.99 19.95
CA TRP A 39 -4.77 2.13 19.66
C TRP A 39 -5.40 0.80 19.28
N PHE A 40 -4.76 0.02 18.41
CA PHE A 40 -5.31 -1.25 17.95
C PHE A 40 -5.41 -2.30 19.06
N THR A 41 -4.47 -2.27 20.02
CA THR A 41 -4.34 -3.26 21.10
C THR A 41 -4.87 -2.82 22.46
N ALA A 42 -5.39 -1.59 22.59
CA ALA A 42 -5.96 -1.04 23.81
C ALA A 42 -7.49 -0.90 23.75
N GLY A 43 -8.11 -0.59 24.88
CA GLY A 43 -9.57 -0.45 25.00
C GLY A 43 -10.21 0.69 24.20
N SER A 44 -9.42 1.66 23.70
CA SER A 44 -9.89 2.70 22.78
C SER A 44 -9.91 2.27 21.31
N GLY A 45 -9.50 1.03 21.05
CA GLY A 45 -9.38 0.39 19.75
C GLY A 45 -10.59 -0.40 19.27
N PRO A 46 -10.44 -1.12 18.15
CA PRO A 46 -11.40 -2.13 17.75
C PRO A 46 -11.45 -3.28 18.77
N ILE A 47 -12.66 -3.82 18.94
CA ILE A 47 -12.92 -4.98 19.80
C ILE A 47 -12.97 -6.25 18.94
N CYS A 48 -12.23 -7.25 19.37
CA CYS A 48 -12.20 -8.58 18.79
C CYS A 48 -12.80 -9.61 19.76
N SER A 49 -13.28 -10.72 19.19
CA SER A 49 -13.79 -11.86 19.95
C SER A 49 -12.86 -13.07 19.81
N ASP A 50 -12.62 -13.76 20.92
CA ASP A 50 -11.89 -15.03 20.93
C ASP A 50 -12.78 -16.22 20.51
N ALA A 51 -12.20 -17.43 20.51
CA ALA A 51 -12.93 -18.65 20.15
C ALA A 51 -14.10 -18.98 21.08
N ARG A 52 -14.11 -18.43 22.30
CA ARG A 52 -15.17 -18.58 23.30
C ARG A 52 -16.20 -17.45 23.23
N GLY A 53 -16.04 -16.50 22.30
CA GLY A 53 -16.89 -15.33 22.16
C GLY A 53 -16.59 -14.19 23.15
N ALA A 54 -15.57 -14.33 23.99
CA ALA A 54 -15.18 -13.29 24.92
C ALA A 54 -14.63 -12.08 24.14
N GLN A 55 -15.10 -10.88 24.50
CA GLN A 55 -14.75 -9.64 23.82
C GLN A 55 -13.60 -8.92 24.53
N GLY A 56 -12.66 -8.39 23.76
CA GLY A 56 -11.56 -7.58 24.27
C GLY A 56 -10.85 -6.82 23.16
N PRO A 57 -9.81 -6.03 23.48
CA PRO A 57 -8.98 -5.38 22.49
C PRO A 57 -8.41 -6.39 21.49
N CYS A 58 -8.23 -5.98 20.23
CA CYS A 58 -7.63 -6.83 19.21
C CYS A 58 -6.12 -7.01 19.43
N ASP A 59 -5.59 -8.19 19.09
CA ASP A 59 -4.14 -8.38 18.96
C ASP A 59 -3.67 -8.03 17.54
N LEU A 60 -2.42 -7.59 17.39
CA LEU A 60 -1.86 -7.24 16.07
C LEU A 60 -1.91 -8.41 15.08
N GLY A 61 -1.82 -9.67 15.53
CA GLY A 61 -1.92 -10.85 14.67
C GLY A 61 -3.26 -10.99 13.94
N ARG A 62 -4.30 -10.24 14.36
CA ARG A 62 -5.59 -10.14 13.67
C ARG A 62 -5.64 -9.06 12.59
N ALA A 63 -4.72 -8.10 12.60
CA ALA A 63 -4.67 -7.07 11.57
C ALA A 63 -4.14 -7.65 10.26
N LEU A 64 -4.89 -7.48 9.19
CA LEU A 64 -4.51 -7.86 7.83
C LEU A 64 -3.72 -6.74 7.16
N ALA A 65 -4.10 -5.49 7.42
CA ALA A 65 -3.39 -4.32 6.91
C ALA A 65 -3.69 -3.08 7.75
N PHE A 66 -2.71 -2.19 7.81
CA PHE A 66 -2.91 -0.80 8.23
C PHE A 66 -2.54 0.13 7.09
N ARG A 67 -3.31 1.20 6.93
CA ARG A 67 -2.97 2.31 6.03
C ARG A 67 -3.08 3.61 6.81
N THR A 68 -1.96 4.31 6.92
CA THR A 68 -1.84 5.56 7.66
C THR A 68 -1.61 6.69 6.68
N PHE A 69 -2.43 7.74 6.79
CA PHE A 69 -2.32 8.94 5.97
C PHE A 69 -2.09 10.12 6.88
N TYR A 70 -1.15 10.99 6.53
CA TYR A 70 -0.84 12.21 7.27
C TYR A 70 -1.31 13.42 6.47
N ASP A 71 -1.76 14.47 7.15
CA ASP A 71 -1.95 15.77 6.50
C ASP A 71 -0.60 16.40 6.14
N ALA A 72 -0.61 17.36 5.22
CA ALA A 72 0.62 18.04 4.77
C ALA A 72 1.38 18.72 5.92
N GLY A 73 0.66 19.18 6.95
CA GLY A 73 1.24 19.78 8.14
C GLY A 73 1.78 18.78 9.17
N GLY A 74 1.68 17.46 8.92
CA GLY A 74 2.15 16.41 9.83
C GLY A 74 1.53 16.46 11.23
N THR A 75 0.34 17.04 11.37
CA THR A 75 -0.35 17.28 12.63
C THR A 75 -1.54 16.34 12.81
N ASN A 76 -2.19 15.94 11.72
CA ASN A 76 -3.29 14.99 11.73
C ASN A 76 -2.90 13.73 10.97
N ALA A 77 -3.49 12.61 11.40
CA ALA A 77 -3.44 11.39 10.63
C ALA A 77 -4.78 10.66 10.65
N LEU A 78 -5.08 9.95 9.57
CA LEU A 78 -6.21 9.04 9.48
C LEU A 78 -5.68 7.64 9.21
N VAL A 79 -6.12 6.68 10.01
CA VAL A 79 -5.64 5.30 9.98
C VAL A 79 -6.80 4.38 9.67
N PHE A 80 -6.61 3.52 8.68
CA PHE A 80 -7.54 2.47 8.28
C PHE A 80 -6.92 1.13 8.64
N ALA A 81 -7.53 0.41 9.57
CA ALA A 81 -7.12 -0.94 9.95
C ALA A 81 -8.11 -1.95 9.37
N LEU A 82 -7.62 -2.90 8.58
CA LEU A 82 -8.36 -4.05 8.09
C LEU A 82 -7.99 -5.26 8.94
N TYR A 83 -8.95 -5.97 9.53
CA TYR A 83 -8.67 -7.01 10.51
C TYR A 83 -9.76 -8.07 10.62
N SER A 84 -9.43 -9.23 11.18
CA SER A 84 -10.39 -10.29 11.49
C SER A 84 -10.99 -10.10 12.90
N ARG A 85 -12.28 -9.75 12.98
CA ARG A 85 -12.94 -9.43 14.26
C ARG A 85 -13.17 -10.66 15.13
N ALA A 86 -13.46 -11.81 14.54
CA ALA A 86 -13.73 -13.07 15.24
C ALA A 86 -12.88 -14.20 14.64
N VAL A 87 -12.89 -15.36 15.28
CA VAL A 87 -12.30 -16.57 14.72
C VAL A 87 -13.09 -16.97 13.47
N GLY A 88 -12.47 -16.85 12.29
CA GLY A 88 -13.09 -17.11 10.98
C GLY A 88 -12.61 -16.14 9.89
N ASN A 89 -13.23 -16.23 8.71
CA ASN A 89 -12.81 -15.49 7.52
C ASN A 89 -13.47 -14.11 7.36
N SER A 90 -14.21 -13.66 8.37
CA SER A 90 -14.85 -12.34 8.33
C SER A 90 -13.82 -11.24 8.52
N VAL A 91 -13.73 -10.35 7.55
CA VAL A 91 -12.87 -9.18 7.58
C VAL A 91 -13.71 -7.95 7.92
N THR A 92 -13.19 -7.12 8.81
CA THR A 92 -13.78 -5.87 9.27
C THR A 92 -12.76 -4.76 9.15
N ARG A 93 -13.26 -3.52 9.16
CA ARG A 93 -12.42 -2.34 9.19
C ARG A 93 -12.72 -1.46 10.39
N ALA A 94 -11.67 -0.86 10.94
CA ALA A 94 -11.75 0.27 11.85
C ALA A 94 -11.05 1.47 11.22
N VAL A 95 -11.57 2.67 11.49
CA VAL A 95 -10.93 3.92 11.10
C VAL A 95 -10.73 4.75 12.37
N ALA A 96 -9.59 5.41 12.50
CA ALA A 96 -9.35 6.32 13.62
C ALA A 96 -8.55 7.54 13.19
N GLN A 97 -8.91 8.67 13.80
CA GLN A 97 -8.20 9.93 13.68
C GLN A 97 -7.14 9.99 14.78
N PHE A 98 -5.94 10.40 14.40
CA PHE A 98 -4.82 10.67 15.29
C PHE A 98 -4.38 12.11 15.15
N ARG A 99 -3.82 12.66 16.23
CA ARG A 99 -3.23 13.99 16.25
C ARG A 99 -1.86 13.94 16.90
N ARG A 100 -0.96 14.76 16.39
CA ARG A 100 0.37 14.96 16.99
C ARG A 100 0.23 15.78 18.27
N ALA A 101 0.87 15.32 19.34
CA ALA A 101 0.95 15.96 20.64
C ALA A 101 2.43 16.06 21.05
N GLY A 102 3.07 17.19 20.75
CA GLY A 102 4.53 17.32 20.88
C GLY A 102 5.27 16.40 19.91
N GLN A 103 6.11 15.51 20.43
CA GLN A 103 6.79 14.48 19.63
C GLN A 103 5.97 13.19 19.48
N ASP A 104 4.90 13.05 20.27
CA ASP A 104 4.06 11.87 20.29
C ASP A 104 2.83 12.00 19.39
N TRP A 105 2.15 10.87 19.20
CA TRP A 105 0.86 10.79 18.53
C TRP A 105 -0.16 10.17 19.47
N THR A 106 -1.37 10.71 19.47
CA THR A 106 -2.48 10.22 20.26
C THR A 106 -3.69 9.97 19.38
N VAL A 107 -4.43 8.90 19.70
CA VAL A 107 -5.75 8.70 19.09
C VAL A 107 -6.68 9.81 19.59
N VAL A 108 -7.32 10.50 18.66
CA VAL A 108 -8.34 11.51 18.97
C VAL A 108 -9.68 10.82 19.13
N ARG A 109 -10.05 9.98 18.15
CA ARG A 109 -11.34 9.28 18.13
C ARG A 109 -11.36 8.13 17.11
N PRO A 110 -12.13 7.07 17.38
CA PRO A 110 -12.63 6.20 16.32
C PRO A 110 -13.52 7.00 15.37
N VAL A 111 -13.40 6.72 14.07
CA VAL A 111 -14.23 7.30 13.01
C VAL A 111 -15.22 6.23 12.57
N THR A 112 -16.51 6.47 12.83
CA THR A 112 -17.60 5.56 12.51
C THR A 112 -18.35 6.03 11.25
N GLY A 113 -19.26 5.19 10.73
CA GLY A 113 -20.06 5.54 9.54
C GLY A 113 -19.31 5.41 8.20
N VAL A 114 -18.15 4.76 8.19
CA VAL A 114 -17.34 4.54 6.97
C VAL A 114 -17.46 3.09 6.49
N TYR A 115 -18.15 2.89 5.36
CA TYR A 115 -18.42 1.57 4.78
C TYR A 115 -17.66 1.35 3.48
N GLY A 116 -17.66 0.11 2.98
CA GLY A 116 -16.97 -0.26 1.73
C GLY A 116 -15.60 -0.88 1.90
N GLU A 117 -14.69 -0.73 0.94
CA GLU A 117 -13.27 -1.11 0.99
C GLU A 117 -12.37 0.02 0.49
N GLY A 118 -11.15 0.17 1.03
CA GLY A 118 -10.23 1.24 0.65
C GLY A 118 -9.60 1.93 1.86
N PRO A 119 -9.20 3.22 1.75
CA PRO A 119 -9.64 4.16 0.70
C PRO A 119 -8.84 4.07 -0.61
N ASP A 120 -9.47 4.34 -1.74
CA ASP A 120 -8.82 4.46 -3.06
C ASP A 120 -8.39 5.89 -3.38
N SER A 121 -8.86 6.88 -2.63
CA SER A 121 -8.37 8.27 -2.66
C SER A 121 -8.44 8.85 -1.24
N LEU A 122 -7.53 9.74 -0.83
CA LEU A 122 -7.61 10.47 0.43
C LEU A 122 -6.81 11.78 0.33
N SER A 123 -7.44 12.89 0.71
CA SER A 123 -6.80 14.20 0.84
C SER A 123 -7.22 14.88 2.14
N PHE A 124 -6.39 15.81 2.59
CA PHE A 124 -6.67 16.69 3.72
C PHE A 124 -6.74 18.12 3.21
N GLU A 125 -7.86 18.82 3.44
CA GLU A 125 -8.03 20.20 3.01
C GLU A 125 -9.01 20.92 3.94
N GLY A 126 -8.67 22.15 4.35
CA GLY A 126 -9.59 23.02 5.11
C GLY A 126 -10.14 22.40 6.40
N GLY A 127 -9.32 21.63 7.14
CA GLY A 127 -9.75 20.95 8.36
C GLY A 127 -10.62 19.71 8.12
N ARG A 128 -10.69 19.21 6.89
CA ARG A 128 -11.43 18.01 6.52
C ARG A 128 -10.52 16.97 5.89
N ALA A 129 -10.87 15.70 6.07
CA ALA A 129 -10.32 14.60 5.29
C ALA A 129 -11.39 14.11 4.32
N THR A 130 -11.09 14.09 3.02
CA THR A 130 -12.00 13.56 1.99
C THR A 130 -11.40 12.30 1.39
N PHE A 131 -12.14 11.20 1.40
CA PHE A 131 -11.64 9.92 0.91
C PHE A 131 -12.72 9.11 0.18
N THR A 132 -12.30 8.25 -0.75
CA THR A 132 -13.21 7.43 -1.55
C THR A 132 -13.06 5.96 -1.20
N MET A 133 -14.16 5.27 -0.97
CA MET A 133 -14.22 3.83 -0.72
C MET A 133 -14.91 3.12 -1.88
N ASN A 134 -14.50 1.89 -2.19
CA ASN A 134 -15.31 0.96 -2.99
C ASN A 134 -16.56 0.61 -2.21
N ALA A 135 -17.73 0.62 -2.83
CA ALA A 135 -19.00 0.42 -2.15
C ALA A 135 -19.90 -0.55 -2.92
N LEU A 136 -20.79 -1.24 -2.21
CA LEU A 136 -21.85 -2.04 -2.84
C LEU A 136 -22.89 -1.10 -3.47
N MET A 137 -23.18 -1.32 -4.73
CA MET A 137 -24.36 -0.83 -5.44
C MET A 137 -25.55 -1.78 -5.26
N PRO A 138 -26.80 -1.32 -5.43
CA PRO A 138 -27.95 -2.21 -5.50
C PRO A 138 -27.74 -3.29 -6.57
N GLY A 139 -27.90 -4.56 -6.20
CA GLY A 139 -27.69 -5.70 -7.09
C GLY A 139 -26.29 -6.30 -7.07
N ASP A 140 -25.32 -5.65 -6.40
CA ASP A 140 -23.99 -6.23 -6.23
C ASP A 140 -24.04 -7.50 -5.37
N ALA A 141 -23.33 -8.54 -5.83
CA ALA A 141 -22.92 -9.61 -4.92
C ALA A 141 -22.01 -9.04 -3.83
N LEU A 142 -22.08 -9.57 -2.61
CA LEU A 142 -21.36 -9.03 -1.45
C LEU A 142 -19.83 -8.94 -1.63
N CYS A 143 -19.25 -9.70 -2.56
CA CYS A 143 -17.83 -9.69 -2.89
C CYS A 143 -17.44 -8.72 -4.04
N CYS A 144 -18.41 -8.17 -4.76
CA CYS A 144 -18.19 -7.40 -5.98
C CYS A 144 -18.60 -5.94 -5.74
N LEU A 145 -17.74 -5.18 -5.08
CA LEU A 145 -17.97 -3.74 -4.85
C LEU A 145 -17.82 -2.97 -6.17
N THR A 146 -18.93 -2.79 -6.90
CA THR A 146 -18.90 -2.11 -8.20
C THR A 146 -19.09 -0.60 -8.08
N GLY A 147 -19.39 -0.06 -6.90
CA GLY A 147 -19.58 1.37 -6.65
C GLY A 147 -18.36 2.07 -6.07
N LYS A 148 -18.37 3.40 -6.12
CA LYS A 148 -17.54 4.29 -5.30
C LYS A 148 -18.44 5.13 -4.41
N GLN A 149 -18.00 5.34 -3.18
CA GLN A 149 -18.62 6.27 -2.25
C GLN A 149 -17.57 7.20 -1.66
N ARG A 150 -17.77 8.50 -1.86
CA ARG A 150 -16.92 9.54 -1.25
C ARG A 150 -17.42 9.84 0.16
N TYR A 151 -16.50 9.96 1.09
CA TYR A 151 -16.73 10.38 2.46
C TYR A 151 -15.96 11.66 2.74
N THR A 152 -16.56 12.53 3.54
CA THR A 152 -15.91 13.71 4.10
C THR A 152 -15.98 13.63 5.62
N LEU A 153 -14.82 13.61 6.26
CA LEU A 153 -14.64 13.67 7.70
C LEU A 153 -14.27 15.10 8.09
N ASP A 154 -15.04 15.69 8.99
CA ASP A 154 -14.65 16.92 9.68
C ASP A 154 -13.69 16.58 10.82
N LEU A 155 -12.45 17.07 10.77
CA LEU A 155 -11.40 16.68 11.72
C LEU A 155 -11.60 17.30 13.10
N ALA A 156 -12.33 18.40 13.20
CA ALA A 156 -12.60 19.04 14.49
C ALA A 156 -13.67 18.26 15.26
N THR A 157 -14.78 17.96 14.59
CA THR A 157 -15.98 17.36 15.21
C THR A 157 -16.01 15.83 15.14
N GLY A 158 -15.34 15.24 14.15
CA GLY A 158 -15.42 13.81 13.86
C GLY A 158 -16.64 13.43 13.02
N ALA A 159 -17.44 14.40 12.58
CA ALA A 159 -18.62 14.16 11.77
C ALA A 159 -18.24 13.60 10.39
N VAL A 160 -18.84 12.48 10.00
CA VAL A 160 -18.66 11.85 8.70
C VAL A 160 -19.91 12.08 7.86
N THR A 161 -19.73 12.69 6.69
CA THR A 161 -20.77 12.81 5.67
C THR A 161 -20.43 11.87 4.53
N ALA A 162 -21.39 11.03 4.16
CA ALA A 162 -21.28 10.15 3.02
C ALA A 162 -21.94 10.81 1.81
N GLY A 163 -21.18 10.99 0.74
CA GLY A 163 -21.70 11.42 -0.55
C GLY A 163 -22.52 10.31 -1.24
N PRO A 164 -23.16 10.64 -2.38
CA PRO A 164 -23.88 9.65 -3.15
C PRO A 164 -22.96 8.53 -3.61
N LYS A 165 -23.48 7.30 -3.61
CA LYS A 165 -22.81 6.19 -4.28
C LYS A 165 -22.90 6.42 -5.78
N THR A 166 -21.77 6.27 -6.44
CA THR A 166 -21.69 6.30 -7.90
C THR A 166 -21.31 4.91 -8.34
N ALA A 167 -21.91 4.39 -9.41
CA ALA A 167 -21.35 3.20 -10.05
C ALA A 167 -19.89 3.54 -10.39
N SER A 168 -18.94 2.67 -10.00
CA SER A 168 -17.65 2.69 -10.68
C SER A 168 -18.02 2.37 -12.11
N GLN A 169 -17.99 3.36 -13.00
CA GLN A 169 -18.30 3.12 -14.39
C GLN A 169 -17.31 2.08 -14.90
N VAL A 170 -17.78 0.84 -15.05
CA VAL A 170 -17.42 0.07 -16.23
C VAL A 170 -18.35 0.63 -17.30
N SER A 171 -17.96 1.68 -18.01
CA SER A 171 -18.70 2.11 -19.20
C SER A 171 -17.81 2.81 -20.23
N PRO A 172 -18.10 2.58 -21.53
CA PRO A 172 -17.26 2.94 -22.66
C PRO A 172 -17.42 4.40 -23.11
N SER A 173 -16.32 4.95 -23.65
CA SER A 173 -16.14 6.08 -24.58
C SER A 173 -16.82 7.45 -24.37
N SER A 174 -16.06 8.48 -24.77
CA SER A 174 -16.52 9.78 -25.29
C SER A 174 -17.15 10.80 -24.31
N GLY A 175 -16.40 11.86 -24.00
CA GLY A 175 -16.94 13.03 -23.30
C GLY A 175 -15.89 14.11 -23.05
N LYS A 176 -15.96 15.21 -23.80
CA LYS A 176 -15.02 16.34 -23.84
C LYS A 176 -14.83 17.09 -22.50
N ARG A 177 -13.55 17.30 -22.08
CA ARG A 177 -12.87 18.60 -21.76
C ARG A 177 -11.99 18.65 -20.48
N SER A 178 -10.85 19.31 -20.73
CA SER A 178 -10.03 20.23 -19.91
C SER A 178 -9.27 19.70 -18.69
N PHE A 179 -7.95 19.87 -18.80
CA PHE A 179 -6.94 19.82 -17.76
C PHE A 179 -7.24 20.85 -16.67
N ALA A 180 -7.76 20.39 -15.53
CA ALA A 180 -7.55 21.05 -14.25
C ALA A 180 -6.29 20.45 -13.58
N PRO A 181 -5.55 21.21 -12.76
CA PRO A 181 -4.45 20.69 -11.95
C PRO A 181 -4.94 19.53 -11.08
N ARG A 182 -4.24 18.39 -11.08
CA ARG A 182 -4.64 17.21 -10.32
C ARG A 182 -4.36 17.44 -8.82
N PRO A 183 -5.32 17.19 -7.91
CA PRO A 183 -5.13 17.40 -6.48
C PRO A 183 -4.12 16.42 -5.88
N GLU A 184 -3.31 16.92 -4.95
CA GLU A 184 -2.29 16.15 -4.20
C GLU A 184 -2.93 15.08 -3.29
N GLY A 185 -2.33 13.88 -3.27
CA GLY A 185 -2.67 12.81 -2.32
C GLY A 185 -2.65 11.38 -2.88
N TYR A 186 -2.61 11.21 -4.20
CA TYR A 186 -2.54 9.90 -4.87
C TYR A 186 -1.51 9.94 -6.01
N GLU A 187 -0.24 9.81 -5.67
CA GLU A 187 0.85 9.87 -6.66
C GLU A 187 1.21 8.47 -7.12
N GLY A 188 0.57 8.03 -8.20
CA GLY A 188 1.23 7.06 -9.04
C GLY A 188 0.60 6.93 -10.42
N ALA A 189 1.45 6.89 -11.44
CA ALA A 189 1.01 6.72 -12.82
C ALA A 189 0.69 5.24 -13.09
N THR A 190 -0.26 5.01 -13.99
CA THR A 190 -0.68 3.66 -14.38
C THR A 190 0.21 3.17 -15.52
N TYR A 191 0.82 2.01 -15.32
CA TYR A 191 1.66 1.36 -16.31
C TYR A 191 1.09 -0.02 -16.62
N THR A 192 1.45 -0.53 -17.79
CA THR A 192 1.24 -1.92 -18.16
C THR A 192 2.52 -2.71 -17.90
N HIS A 193 2.33 -3.94 -17.42
CA HIS A 193 3.42 -4.88 -17.18
C HIS A 193 2.95 -6.30 -17.48
N ASN A 194 3.52 -6.91 -18.53
CA ASN A 194 3.27 -8.32 -18.87
C ASN A 194 1.78 -8.68 -18.97
N GLY A 195 0.95 -7.75 -19.47
CA GLY A 195 -0.50 -7.88 -19.61
C GLY A 195 -1.32 -7.59 -18.34
N SER A 196 -0.69 -7.10 -17.28
CA SER A 196 -1.35 -6.58 -16.07
C SER A 196 -1.26 -5.06 -16.02
N GLU A 197 -2.19 -4.41 -15.33
CA GLU A 197 -2.03 -3.00 -14.93
C GLU A 197 -1.32 -2.94 -13.58
N VAL A 198 -0.36 -2.03 -13.47
CA VAL A 198 0.36 -1.72 -12.25
C VAL A 198 0.33 -0.23 -12.00
N LEU A 199 0.46 0.15 -10.73
CA LEU A 199 0.55 1.54 -10.33
C LEU A 199 1.95 1.80 -9.78
N VAL A 200 2.62 2.80 -10.36
CA VAL A 200 3.98 3.23 -10.02
C VAL A 200 3.89 4.48 -9.17
N ASP A 201 4.25 4.36 -7.90
CA ASP A 201 4.38 5.46 -6.95
C ASP A 201 5.87 5.73 -6.77
N GLU A 202 6.43 6.65 -7.56
CA GLU A 202 7.86 6.93 -7.60
C GLU A 202 8.35 7.50 -6.26
N ARG A 203 7.52 8.33 -5.61
CA ARG A 203 7.83 8.95 -4.33
C ARG A 203 7.87 7.94 -3.19
N ALA A 204 6.93 6.98 -3.16
CA ALA A 204 6.95 5.88 -2.19
C ALA A 204 7.95 4.78 -2.59
N GLY A 205 8.45 4.80 -3.82
CA GLY A 205 9.37 3.79 -4.31
C GLY A 205 8.70 2.45 -4.59
N ILE A 206 7.45 2.43 -5.06
CA ILE A 206 6.62 1.22 -5.16
C ILE A 206 6.02 1.04 -6.54
N ILE A 207 6.09 -0.19 -7.05
CA ILE A 207 5.22 -0.64 -8.14
C ILE A 207 4.35 -1.77 -7.60
N ARG A 208 3.03 -1.65 -7.74
CA ARG A 208 2.06 -2.65 -7.25
C ARG A 208 1.04 -3.01 -8.31
N TYR A 209 0.56 -4.25 -8.27
CA TYR A 209 -0.51 -4.68 -9.17
C TYR A 209 -1.81 -3.94 -8.87
N GLN A 210 -2.40 -3.34 -9.91
CA GLN A 210 -3.72 -2.73 -9.83
C GLN A 210 -4.77 -3.68 -10.41
N VAL A 211 -4.50 -4.23 -11.60
CA VAL A 211 -5.32 -5.26 -12.25
C VAL A 211 -4.38 -6.40 -12.68
N PRO A 212 -4.16 -7.43 -11.84
CA PRO A 212 -3.41 -8.60 -12.26
C PRO A 212 -4.14 -9.31 -13.41
N LYS A 213 -3.38 -9.75 -14.43
CA LYS A 213 -3.95 -10.57 -15.51
C LYS A 213 -4.50 -11.89 -14.99
N ALA A 214 -5.52 -12.42 -15.67
CA ALA A 214 -6.24 -13.61 -15.23
C ALA A 214 -5.31 -14.79 -14.87
N SER A 215 -4.28 -15.05 -15.68
CA SER A 215 -3.37 -16.19 -15.51
C SER A 215 -2.50 -16.14 -14.25
N ILE A 216 -2.38 -14.99 -13.56
CA ILE A 216 -1.56 -14.84 -12.34
C ILE A 216 -2.37 -14.58 -11.08
N ARG A 217 -3.70 -14.43 -11.18
CA ARG A 217 -4.57 -14.06 -10.05
C ARG A 217 -4.56 -15.06 -8.90
N ILE A 218 -4.20 -16.31 -9.17
CA ILE A 218 -4.02 -17.34 -8.14
C ILE A 218 -2.77 -17.11 -7.27
N ALA A 219 -1.80 -16.33 -7.75
CA ALA A 219 -0.56 -16.02 -7.05
C ALA A 219 -0.45 -14.55 -6.62
N VAL A 220 -1.22 -13.66 -7.26
CA VAL A 220 -1.07 -12.20 -7.15
C VAL A 220 -2.45 -11.55 -7.10
N SER A 221 -2.67 -10.70 -6.11
CA SER A 221 -3.91 -9.93 -5.93
C SER A 221 -3.68 -8.45 -6.21
N LYS A 222 -4.77 -7.68 -6.36
CA LYS A 222 -4.68 -6.21 -6.35
C LYS A 222 -3.96 -5.74 -5.09
N GLY A 223 -3.03 -4.80 -5.24
CA GLY A 223 -2.18 -4.26 -4.18
C GLY A 223 -0.89 -5.04 -3.93
N THR A 224 -0.72 -6.24 -4.49
CA THR A 224 0.53 -7.00 -4.37
C THR A 224 1.69 -6.18 -4.93
N VAL A 225 2.74 -5.98 -4.12
CA VAL A 225 3.93 -5.19 -4.49
C VAL A 225 4.83 -6.01 -5.40
N LEU A 226 5.03 -5.52 -6.62
CA LEU A 226 5.91 -6.12 -7.64
C LEU A 226 7.36 -5.61 -7.53
N PHE A 227 7.53 -4.36 -7.13
CA PHE A 227 8.85 -3.73 -6.96
C PHE A 227 8.84 -2.75 -5.78
N ARG A 228 9.98 -2.68 -5.09
CA ARG A 228 10.30 -1.66 -4.09
C ARG A 228 11.71 -1.12 -4.31
N GLY A 229 11.88 0.19 -4.36
CA GLY A 229 13.18 0.79 -4.62
C GLY A 229 13.17 2.31 -4.59
N THR A 230 14.16 2.91 -5.22
CA THR A 230 14.35 4.36 -5.30
C THR A 230 14.23 4.80 -6.75
N PHE A 231 13.49 5.89 -6.97
CA PHE A 231 13.43 6.61 -8.24
C PHE A 231 14.18 7.93 -8.06
N ALA A 232 15.35 8.04 -8.68
CA ALA A 232 16.14 9.26 -8.63
C ALA A 232 15.63 10.28 -9.65
N ALA A 233 15.78 11.57 -9.35
CA ALA A 233 15.42 12.65 -10.29
C ALA A 233 16.19 12.59 -11.63
N SER A 234 17.32 11.89 -11.68
CA SER A 234 18.09 11.60 -12.90
C SER A 234 17.43 10.54 -13.82
N GLY A 235 16.31 9.95 -13.37
CA GLY A 235 15.67 8.81 -13.98
C GLY A 235 16.35 7.48 -13.67
N GLU A 236 17.33 7.43 -12.77
CA GLU A 236 17.90 6.15 -12.31
C GLU A 236 16.95 5.45 -11.34
N VAL A 237 16.77 4.13 -11.52
CA VAL A 237 15.89 3.32 -10.67
C VAL A 237 16.64 2.10 -10.15
N THR A 238 16.64 1.89 -8.84
CA THR A 238 17.30 0.74 -8.20
C THR A 238 16.41 0.14 -7.12
N GLY A 239 16.40 -1.18 -6.94
CA GLY A 239 15.59 -1.80 -5.90
C GLY A 239 15.48 -3.31 -5.95
N THR A 240 14.43 -3.82 -5.33
CA THR A 240 14.07 -5.23 -5.26
C THR A 240 12.78 -5.47 -6.05
N ALA A 241 12.82 -6.41 -6.98
CA ALA A 241 11.64 -6.95 -7.63
C ALA A 241 11.28 -8.33 -7.05
N TYR A 242 10.04 -8.77 -7.29
CA TYR A 242 9.54 -10.02 -6.74
C TYR A 242 8.99 -10.96 -7.82
N VAL A 243 9.33 -12.24 -7.73
CA VAL A 243 8.72 -13.33 -8.52
C VAL A 243 7.66 -14.04 -7.69
N PHE A 244 6.51 -14.31 -8.29
CA PHE A 244 5.34 -14.88 -7.63
C PHE A 244 5.06 -16.31 -8.12
N LYS A 245 4.63 -17.16 -7.19
CA LYS A 245 4.11 -18.51 -7.45
C LYS A 245 2.98 -18.77 -6.49
N ALA A 246 1.89 -19.37 -6.96
CA ALA A 246 0.73 -19.69 -6.13
C ALA A 246 1.14 -20.54 -4.92
N GLY A 247 0.63 -20.17 -3.74
CA GLY A 247 0.93 -20.86 -2.49
C GLY A 247 2.35 -20.66 -1.95
N CYS A 248 3.17 -19.82 -2.59
CA CYS A 248 4.52 -19.52 -2.15
C CYS A 248 4.67 -18.05 -1.77
N GLU A 249 5.49 -17.78 -0.77
CA GLU A 249 5.99 -16.43 -0.48
C GLU A 249 6.60 -15.79 -1.74
N PRO A 250 6.64 -14.46 -1.92
CA PRO A 250 7.34 -13.83 -3.04
C PRO A 250 8.86 -14.04 -2.96
N ALA A 251 9.53 -14.35 -4.08
CA ALA A 251 10.99 -14.43 -4.13
C ALA A 251 11.60 -13.09 -4.58
N PRO A 252 12.37 -12.42 -3.73
CA PRO A 252 13.01 -11.14 -4.07
C PRO A 252 14.25 -11.34 -4.95
N TYR A 253 14.56 -10.33 -5.77
CA TYR A 253 15.84 -10.19 -6.45
C TYR A 253 16.15 -8.73 -6.76
N ALA A 254 17.44 -8.40 -6.75
CA ALA A 254 17.90 -7.05 -7.04
C ALA A 254 17.72 -6.71 -8.52
N VAL A 255 17.25 -5.49 -8.79
CA VAL A 255 17.13 -4.93 -10.13
C VAL A 255 17.61 -3.49 -10.16
N SER A 256 18.14 -3.06 -11.29
CA SER A 256 18.48 -1.67 -11.57
C SER A 256 18.16 -1.30 -13.01
N GLY A 257 18.00 -0.02 -13.27
CA GLY A 257 17.65 0.46 -14.59
C GLY A 257 17.27 1.93 -14.59
N ARG A 258 16.37 2.31 -15.50
CA ARG A 258 15.98 3.71 -15.68
C ARG A 258 14.49 3.89 -15.94
N SER A 259 13.98 5.05 -15.55
CA SER A 259 12.70 5.65 -15.91
C SER A 259 12.97 6.86 -16.81
N ASP A 260 12.25 6.97 -17.93
CA ASP A 260 12.16 8.21 -18.72
C ASP A 260 10.82 8.93 -18.53
N GLY A 261 10.04 8.52 -17.52
CA GLY A 261 8.67 8.97 -17.28
C GLY A 261 7.63 8.12 -18.02
N SER A 262 7.85 7.83 -19.31
CA SER A 262 6.93 7.01 -20.12
C SER A 262 7.20 5.51 -20.01
N THR A 263 8.46 5.14 -19.84
CA THR A 263 8.93 3.77 -19.82
C THR A 263 9.88 3.58 -18.66
N ILE A 264 9.67 2.50 -17.90
CA ILE A 264 10.61 2.05 -16.88
C ILE A 264 11.15 0.69 -17.31
N ILE A 265 12.46 0.56 -17.41
CA ILE A 265 13.14 -0.70 -17.73
C ILE A 265 14.09 -1.03 -16.61
N LEU A 266 13.83 -2.14 -15.92
CA LEU A 266 14.69 -2.67 -14.86
C LEU A 266 15.26 -4.02 -15.28
N LYS A 267 16.51 -4.30 -14.89
CA LYS A 267 17.19 -5.56 -15.18
C LYS A 267 17.75 -6.17 -13.91
N GLY A 268 17.72 -7.49 -13.83
CA GLY A 268 18.33 -8.24 -12.72
C GLY A 268 18.40 -9.73 -12.99
N ILE A 269 19.14 -10.44 -12.13
CA ILE A 269 19.26 -11.90 -12.19
C ILE A 269 18.10 -12.50 -11.40
N ALA A 270 17.12 -13.07 -12.10
CA ALA A 270 15.88 -13.54 -11.52
C ALA A 270 16.03 -14.93 -10.85
N PRO A 271 15.32 -15.21 -9.76
CA PRO A 271 15.32 -16.51 -9.11
C PRO A 271 14.51 -17.51 -9.94
N ARG A 272 15.09 -18.70 -10.16
CA ARG A 272 14.40 -19.85 -10.74
C ARG A 272 13.76 -20.64 -9.63
N ARG A 273 12.43 -20.78 -9.69
CA ARG A 273 11.68 -21.63 -8.77
C ARG A 273 11.60 -23.05 -9.29
N ASP A 274 11.67 -23.97 -8.35
CA ASP A 274 11.28 -25.35 -8.60
C ASP A 274 9.82 -25.41 -9.11
N PRO A 275 9.49 -26.23 -10.11
CA PRO A 275 8.12 -26.35 -10.61
C PRO A 275 7.13 -26.91 -9.57
N ASN A 276 7.60 -27.74 -8.64
CA ASN A 276 6.74 -28.51 -7.74
C ASN A 276 6.78 -28.03 -6.28
N SER A 277 7.69 -27.10 -5.93
CA SER A 277 7.84 -26.56 -4.58
C SER A 277 8.06 -25.04 -4.57
N CYS A 278 8.23 -24.45 -3.38
CA CYS A 278 8.57 -23.04 -3.23
C CYS A 278 10.09 -22.78 -3.21
N ALA A 279 10.90 -23.82 -3.38
CA ALA A 279 12.35 -23.70 -3.37
C ALA A 279 12.87 -22.89 -4.57
N VAL A 280 13.87 -22.04 -4.32
CA VAL A 280 14.65 -21.40 -5.37
C VAL A 280 15.80 -22.34 -5.71
N THR A 281 15.79 -22.89 -6.91
CA THR A 281 16.76 -23.91 -7.36
C THR A 281 17.92 -23.34 -8.16
N GLY A 282 17.89 -22.03 -8.43
CA GLY A 282 18.97 -21.33 -9.09
C GLY A 282 18.57 -19.90 -9.44
N THR A 283 19.37 -19.27 -10.27
CA THR A 283 19.11 -17.93 -10.81
C THR A 283 19.27 -17.92 -12.32
N THR A 284 18.77 -16.90 -12.99
CA THR A 284 18.90 -16.76 -14.45
C THR A 284 19.03 -15.30 -14.84
N ALA A 285 19.92 -15.02 -15.79
CA ALA A 285 20.08 -13.71 -16.42
C ALA A 285 19.26 -13.59 -17.72
N SER A 286 18.59 -14.65 -18.15
CA SER A 286 17.73 -14.68 -19.34
C SER A 286 16.27 -15.03 -19.02
N GLY A 287 15.34 -14.50 -19.83
CA GLY A 287 13.90 -14.79 -19.74
C GLY A 287 13.05 -13.60 -19.29
N ALA A 288 11.73 -13.80 -19.27
CA ALA A 288 10.73 -12.73 -19.06
C ALA A 288 10.77 -12.06 -17.67
N HIS A 289 11.53 -12.62 -16.72
CA HIS A 289 11.68 -12.08 -15.37
C HIS A 289 13.02 -11.35 -15.16
N THR A 290 13.90 -11.30 -16.17
CA THR A 290 15.22 -10.64 -16.04
C THR A 290 15.24 -9.23 -16.62
N ILE A 291 14.20 -8.88 -17.38
CA ILE A 291 13.90 -7.53 -17.85
C ILE A 291 12.46 -7.22 -17.47
N LEU A 292 12.28 -6.28 -16.56
CA LEU A 292 10.98 -5.75 -16.19
C LEU A 292 10.77 -4.47 -16.99
N ARG A 293 9.87 -4.54 -17.96
CA ARG A 293 9.41 -3.36 -18.68
C ARG A 293 8.06 -2.93 -18.12
N PHE A 294 7.94 -1.65 -17.86
CA PHE A 294 6.71 -0.97 -17.52
C PHE A 294 6.52 0.12 -18.55
N ASP A 295 5.40 0.06 -19.25
CA ASP A 295 5.01 1.06 -20.23
C ASP A 295 3.88 1.88 -19.63
N GLU A 296 4.07 3.18 -19.47
CA GLU A 296 3.00 4.09 -19.10
C GLU A 296 1.86 3.81 -20.07
N HIS A 297 0.67 3.58 -19.55
CA HIS A 297 -0.45 3.23 -20.40
C HIS A 297 -0.67 4.40 -21.36
N PRO A 298 -0.41 4.25 -22.68
CA PRO A 298 -0.62 5.34 -23.61
C PRO A 298 -2.10 5.64 -23.57
N GLY A 299 -2.45 6.84 -23.11
CA GLY A 299 -3.82 7.31 -23.24
C GLY A 299 -4.09 7.42 -24.74
N ASP A 300 -4.84 6.47 -25.30
CA ASP A 300 -5.20 6.49 -26.71
C ASP A 300 -5.88 7.84 -27.03
N PHE A 301 -5.32 8.52 -28.03
CA PHE A 301 -5.63 9.87 -28.50
C PHE A 301 -7.08 10.07 -28.96
#